data_AF-A0A356IBM8-F1
#
_entry.id   AF-A0A356IBM8-F1
#
_cell.length_a   1.000
_cell.length_b   1.000
_cell.length_c   1.000
_cell.angle_alpha   90.00
_cell.angle_beta   90.00
_cell.angle_gamma   90.00
#
_symmetry.space_group_name_H-M   'P 1'
#
loop_
_entity.id
_entity.type
_entity.pdbx_description
1 polymer ?
#
loop_
_entity_poly.entity_id
_entity_poly.type
_entity_poly.pdbx_seq_one_letter_code
_entity_poly.pdbx_strand_id
1 'polypeptide(L)'
;MPEGEVVYQSVSHALQVGYVHVDTAQIYRNEVGVGRAIADSKLDRKEIFVTTKIWNDKQDYESAKASIDESLSKLGLDYVDLLLIHWPNPVE
;
A
#
# COMPACT_ATOMS: atom_id res chain seq x y z
N MET A 1 14.60 1.78 2.79
CA MET A 1 13.55 2.82 2.78
C MET A 1 13.24 3.18 4.23
N PRO A 2 12.84 4.42 4.56
CA PRO A 2 12.37 4.71 5.90
C PRO A 2 11.14 3.86 6.20
N GLU A 3 11.17 3.14 7.33
CA GLU A 3 10.11 2.26 7.81
C GLU A 3 9.47 2.85 9.08
N GLY A 4 8.29 2.33 9.46
CA GLY A 4 7.63 2.69 10.71
C GLY A 4 7.17 4.15 10.78
N GLU A 5 7.66 4.89 11.76
CA GLU A 5 7.09 6.18 12.19
C GLU A 5 7.23 7.28 11.13
N VAL A 6 8.30 7.30 10.34
CA VAL A 6 8.50 8.33 9.30
C VAL A 6 7.40 8.25 8.24
N VAL A 7 7.04 7.05 7.80
CA VAL A 7 5.99 6.86 6.78
C VAL A 7 4.63 7.17 7.36
N TYR A 8 4.37 6.73 8.59
CA TYR A 8 3.14 7.08 9.30
C TYR A 8 2.92 8.61 9.38
N GLN A 9 3.94 9.35 9.82
CA GLN A 9 3.86 10.81 9.94
C GLN A 9 3.71 11.49 8.57
N SER A 10 4.41 10.99 7.55
CA SER A 10 4.32 11.53 6.19
C SER A 10 2.92 11.38 5.61
N VAL A 11 2.33 10.19 5.70
CA VAL A 11 0.99 9.91 5.19
C VAL A 11 -0.07 10.63 6.01
N SER A 12 0.03 10.61 7.35
CA SER A 12 -0.89 11.34 8.23
C SER A 12 -0.91 12.83 7.92
N HIS A 13 0.25 13.45 7.71
CA HIS A 13 0.33 14.85 7.34
C HIS A 13 -0.27 15.12 5.96
N ALA A 14 0.01 14.26 4.97
CA ALA A 14 -0.58 14.38 3.62
C ALA A 14 -2.12 14.36 3.68
N LEU A 15 -2.70 13.41 4.41
CA LEU A 15 -4.15 13.33 4.61
C LEU A 15 -4.71 14.56 5.34
N GLN A 16 -4.01 15.07 6.36
CA GLN A 16 -4.40 16.28 7.09
C GLN A 16 -4.43 17.54 6.21
N VAL A 17 -3.51 17.66 5.24
CA VAL A 17 -3.45 18.81 4.33
C VAL A 17 -4.32 18.61 3.06
N GLY A 18 -5.13 17.54 3.03
CA GLY A 18 -6.17 17.34 2.03
C GLY A 18 -5.80 16.43 0.86
N TYR A 19 -4.64 15.76 0.89
CA TYR A 19 -4.40 14.66 -0.06
C TYR A 19 -5.33 13.50 0.27
N VAL A 20 -5.83 12.86 -0.77
CA VAL A 20 -6.65 11.66 -0.66
C VAL A 20 -6.17 10.55 -1.57
N HIS A 21 -4.95 10.65 -2.13
CA HIS A 21 -4.33 9.59 -2.90
C HIS A 21 -2.98 9.24 -2.26
N VAL A 22 -2.82 7.97 -1.90
CA VAL A 22 -1.59 7.40 -1.36
C VAL A 22 -1.10 6.28 -2.28
N ASP A 23 0.15 6.38 -2.72
CA ASP A 23 0.83 5.34 -3.49
C ASP A 23 1.92 4.66 -2.65
N THR A 24 1.92 3.34 -2.64
CA THR A 24 2.96 2.50 -2.03
C THR A 24 3.27 1.28 -2.90
N ALA A 25 4.11 0.36 -2.43
CA ALA A 25 4.42 -0.92 -3.05
C ALA A 25 5.00 -1.89 -2.02
N GLN A 26 4.85 -3.19 -2.27
CA GLN A 26 5.43 -4.25 -1.43
C GLN A 26 6.93 -4.05 -1.19
N ILE A 27 7.69 -3.67 -2.25
CA ILE A 27 9.14 -3.48 -2.17
C ILE A 27 9.56 -2.25 -1.34
N TYR A 28 8.65 -1.31 -1.08
CA TYR A 28 8.94 -0.16 -0.24
C TYR A 28 8.96 -0.53 1.26
N ARG A 29 8.41 -1.70 1.61
CA ARG A 29 8.39 -2.28 2.98
C ARG A 29 7.75 -1.39 4.03
N ASN A 30 6.79 -0.55 3.62
CA ASN A 30 6.18 0.44 4.50
C ASN A 30 4.65 0.41 4.51
N GLU A 31 4.02 -0.60 3.90
CA GLU A 31 2.57 -0.78 3.84
C GLU A 31 1.91 -0.76 5.23
N VAL A 32 2.56 -1.31 6.27
CA VAL A 32 2.06 -1.24 7.66
C VAL A 32 1.96 0.19 8.18
N GLY A 33 2.95 1.04 7.88
CA GLY A 33 2.94 2.45 8.28
C GLY A 33 1.88 3.24 7.52
N VAL A 34 1.69 2.95 6.24
CA VAL A 34 0.62 3.52 5.41
C VAL A 34 -0.76 3.15 5.95
N GLY A 35 -0.98 1.85 6.20
CA GLY A 35 -2.24 1.33 6.74
C GLY A 35 -2.61 1.95 8.08
N ARG A 36 -1.65 2.03 9.00
CA ARG A 36 -1.84 2.71 10.30
C ARG A 36 -2.24 4.18 10.12
N ALA A 37 -1.60 4.92 9.22
CA ALA A 37 -1.95 6.33 8.97
C ALA A 37 -3.35 6.50 8.37
N ILE A 38 -3.77 5.58 7.50
CA ILE A 38 -5.13 5.57 6.94
C ILE A 38 -6.16 5.26 8.04
N ALA A 39 -5.92 4.24 8.86
CA ALA A 39 -6.82 3.86 9.96
C ALA A 39 -6.97 4.97 11.01
N ASP A 40 -5.89 5.69 11.30
CA ASP A 40 -5.91 6.84 12.22
C ASP A 40 -6.44 8.12 11.57
N SER A 41 -6.58 8.15 10.24
CA SER A 41 -7.19 9.27 9.54
C SER A 41 -8.69 9.30 9.84
N LYS A 42 -9.23 10.47 10.17
CA LYS A 42 -10.67 10.64 10.45
C LYS A 42 -11.53 10.65 9.18
N LEU A 43 -10.98 10.19 8.06
CA LEU A 43 -11.63 10.15 6.76
C LEU A 43 -12.32 8.80 6.57
N ASP A 44 -13.42 8.77 5.82
CA ASP A 44 -13.99 7.49 5.43
C ASP A 44 -13.02 6.78 4.48
N ARG A 45 -12.79 5.47 4.64
CA ARG A 45 -11.88 4.70 3.76
C ARG A 45 -12.19 4.90 2.26
N LYS A 46 -13.47 5.02 1.88
CA LYS A 46 -13.92 5.25 0.49
C LYS A 46 -13.49 6.60 -0.10
N GLU A 47 -13.07 7.55 0.75
CA GLU A 47 -12.59 8.87 0.31
C GLU A 47 -11.10 8.84 -0.04
N ILE A 48 -10.36 7.81 0.39
CA ILE A 48 -8.91 7.68 0.16
C ILE A 48 -8.67 6.70 -0.98
N PHE A 49 -7.96 7.11 -2.02
CA PHE A 49 -7.49 6.27 -3.10
C PHE A 49 -6.13 5.67 -2.75
N VAL A 50 -6.06 4.33 -2.64
CA VAL A 50 -4.83 3.60 -2.27
C VAL A 50 -4.33 2.79 -3.46
N THR A 51 -3.08 3.06 -3.86
CA THR A 51 -2.34 2.28 -4.86
C THR A 51 -1.26 1.43 -4.17
N THR A 52 -1.18 0.13 -4.50
CA THR A 52 -0.01 -0.71 -4.20
C THR A 52 0.41 -1.53 -5.42
N LYS A 53 1.57 -2.20 -5.34
CA LYS A 53 2.20 -2.85 -6.48
C LYS A 53 2.76 -4.21 -6.09
N ILE A 54 2.47 -5.21 -6.92
CA ILE A 54 3.04 -6.56 -6.85
C ILE A 54 4.51 -6.50 -7.26
N TRP A 55 5.40 -7.00 -6.41
CA TRP A 55 6.83 -7.04 -6.68
C TRP A 55 7.20 -8.17 -7.66
N ASN A 56 8.40 -8.07 -8.24
CA ASN A 56 8.80 -8.85 -9.41
C ASN A 56 8.92 -10.36 -9.14
N ASP A 57 9.12 -10.78 -7.89
CA ASP A 57 9.25 -12.18 -7.47
C ASP A 57 7.89 -12.82 -7.11
N LYS A 58 6.77 -12.18 -7.46
CA LYS A 58 5.38 -12.63 -7.18
C LYS A 58 4.46 -12.50 -8.39
N GLN A 59 4.97 -12.69 -9.61
CA GLN A 59 4.22 -12.45 -10.85
C GLN A 59 3.50 -13.68 -11.43
N ASP A 60 3.75 -14.88 -10.92
CA ASP A 60 2.90 -16.03 -11.25
C ASP A 60 1.53 -15.92 -10.53
N TYR A 61 0.53 -16.65 -11.03
CA TYR A 61 -0.85 -16.46 -10.61
C TYR A 61 -1.10 -16.70 -9.11
N GLU A 62 -0.53 -17.78 -8.55
CA GLU A 62 -0.79 -18.12 -7.14
C GLU A 62 0.04 -17.25 -6.20
N SER A 63 1.29 -16.94 -6.55
CA SER A 63 2.11 -16.03 -5.74
C SER A 63 1.59 -14.59 -5.79
N ALA A 64 1.07 -14.14 -6.94
CA ALA A 64 0.40 -12.84 -7.06
C ALA A 64 -0.78 -12.74 -6.11
N LYS A 65 -1.69 -13.73 -6.12
CA LYS A 65 -2.85 -13.79 -5.21
C LYS A 65 -2.43 -13.73 -3.74
N ALA A 66 -1.48 -14.58 -3.34
CA ALA A 66 -0.99 -14.58 -1.97
C ALA A 66 -0.34 -13.24 -1.58
N SER A 67 0.38 -12.60 -2.51
CA SER A 67 1.01 -11.29 -2.27
C SER A 67 -0.01 -10.15 -2.14
N ILE A 68 -1.15 -10.24 -2.85
CA ILE A 68 -2.24 -9.27 -2.73
C ILE A 68 -2.85 -9.37 -1.33
N ASP A 69 -3.14 -10.59 -0.85
CA ASP A 69 -3.65 -10.82 0.49
C ASP A 69 -2.67 -10.31 1.57
N GLU A 70 -1.36 -10.49 1.34
CA GLU A 70 -0.32 -9.96 2.21
C GLU A 70 -0.33 -8.42 2.26
N SER A 71 -0.42 -7.76 1.10
CA SER A 71 -0.52 -6.30 1.02
C SER A 71 -1.78 -5.78 1.71
N LEU A 72 -2.94 -6.41 1.49
CA LEU A 72 -4.20 -6.06 2.14
C LEU A 72 -4.11 -6.22 3.67
N SER A 73 -3.52 -7.31 4.13
CA SER A 73 -3.28 -7.55 5.56
C SER A 73 -2.34 -6.50 6.18
N LYS A 74 -1.23 -6.17 5.50
CA LYS A 74 -0.29 -5.14 5.97
C LYS A 74 -0.91 -3.75 5.99
N LEU A 75 -1.71 -3.41 4.98
CA LEU A 75 -2.43 -2.14 4.92
C LEU A 75 -3.62 -2.09 5.88
N GLY A 76 -4.10 -3.24 6.35
CA GLY A 76 -5.31 -3.34 7.16
C GLY A 76 -6.58 -2.96 6.39
N LEU A 77 -6.65 -3.33 5.10
CA LEU A 77 -7.73 -2.95 4.19
C LEU A 77 -8.41 -4.17 3.57
N ASP A 78 -9.71 -4.05 3.29
CA ASP A 78 -10.47 -5.06 2.55
C ASP A 78 -10.27 -4.95 1.03
N TYR A 79 -9.86 -3.78 0.53
CA TYR A 79 -9.58 -3.52 -0.88
C TYR A 79 -8.54 -2.41 -1.08
N VAL A 80 -7.93 -2.40 -2.26
CA VAL A 80 -7.13 -1.28 -2.81
C VAL A 80 -7.83 -0.73 -4.06
N ASP A 81 -7.63 0.55 -4.33
CA ASP A 81 -8.29 1.25 -5.43
C ASP A 81 -7.56 1.02 -6.76
N LEU A 82 -6.25 0.80 -6.70
CA LEU A 82 -5.42 0.44 -7.84
C LEU A 82 -4.33 -0.56 -7.44
N LEU A 83 -4.23 -1.64 -8.21
CA LEU A 83 -3.17 -2.64 -8.09
C LEU A 83 -2.37 -2.67 -9.39
N LEU A 84 -1.05 -2.56 -9.29
CA LEU A 84 -0.15 -2.56 -10.44
C LEU A 84 0.85 -3.71 -10.40
N ILE A 85 1.23 -4.20 -11.59
CA ILE A 85 2.49 -4.92 -11.76
C ILE A 85 3.60 -3.87 -11.69
N HIS A 86 4.54 -3.99 -10.73
CA HIS A 86 5.53 -2.93 -10.51
C HIS A 86 6.49 -2.77 -11.70
N TRP A 87 6.93 -3.88 -12.29
CA TRP A 87 7.76 -3.89 -13.51
C TRP A 87 7.39 -5.07 -14.41
N PRO A 88 7.49 -4.92 -15.74
CA PRO A 88 7.26 -6.00 -16.68
C PRO A 88 8.50 -6.92 -16.80
N ASN A 89 9.03 -7.40 -15.67
CA ASN A 89 10.21 -8.26 -15.61
C ASN A 89 10.00 -9.36 -14.56
N PRO A 90 9.30 -10.45 -14.89
CA PRO A 90 9.16 -11.59 -14.00
C PRO A 90 10.55 -12.18 -13.73
N VAL A 91 10.85 -12.48 -12.47
CA VAL A 91 12.06 -13.23 -12.12
C VAL A 91 11.82 -14.68 -12.54
N GLU A 92 12.61 -15.20 -13.48
CA GLU A 92 12.62 -16.64 -13.84
C GLU A 92 13.07 -17.52 -12.66
#